data_AF-A0A920H3F7-F1
#
_entry.id   AF-A0A920H3F7-F1
#
_cell.length_a   1.000
_cell.length_b   1.000
_cell.length_c   1.000
_cell.angle_alpha   90.00
_cell.angle_beta   90.00
_cell.angle_gamma   90.00
#
_symmetry.space_group_name_H-M   'P 1'
#
loop_
_entity.id
_entity.type
_entity.pdbx_description
1 polymer ?
#
loop_
_entity_poly.entity_id
_entity_poly.type
_entity_poly.pdbx_seq_one_letter_code
_entity_poly.pdbx_strand_id
1 'polypeptide(L)' 'MNNEEITEKLNPDNNLLDTMESLIEEFSPKEILERGEIVDGTVISIQNNGLVIDLGQKSEGFVPKK' A
#
# COMPACT_ATOMS: atom_id res chain seq x y z
N MET A 1 -3.35 -31.91 36.52
CA MET A 1 -3.38 -30.75 35.61
C MET A 1 -2.15 -30.89 34.75
N ASN A 2 -2.33 -31.26 33.48
CA ASN A 2 -1.24 -31.62 32.59
C ASN A 2 -0.58 -30.36 32.04
N ASN A 3 0.73 -30.29 32.17
CA ASN A 3 1.53 -29.13 31.77
C ASN A 3 1.76 -29.06 30.24
N GLU A 4 1.23 -30.02 29.48
CA GLU A 4 1.36 -30.13 28.01
C GLU A 4 0.28 -29.31 27.27
N GLU A 5 -0.87 -29.04 27.90
CA GLU A 5 -1.96 -28.22 27.32
C GLU A 5 -1.63 -26.72 27.30
N ILE A 6 -0.72 -26.28 28.18
CA ILE A 6 -0.36 -24.86 28.36
C ILE A 6 0.59 -24.39 27.24
N THR A 7 1.42 -25.30 26.71
CA THR A 7 2.40 -24.99 25.66
C THR A 7 1.79 -24.85 24.26
N GLU A 8 0.61 -25.41 24.00
CA GLU A 8 -0.02 -25.36 22.67
C GLU A 8 -0.73 -24.03 22.39
N LYS A 9 -1.19 -23.34 23.45
CA LYS A 9 -1.90 -22.04 23.35
C LYS A 9 -1.00 -20.81 23.33
N LEU A 10 0.29 -21.00 23.58
CA LEU A 10 1.33 -19.97 23.58
C LEU A 10 2.33 -20.17 22.44
N ASN A 11 1.95 -20.91 21.39
CA ASN A 11 2.74 -20.95 20.17
C ASN A 11 2.40 -19.70 19.35
N PRO A 12 3.28 -18.66 19.31
CA PRO A 12 3.02 -17.45 18.54
C PRO A 12 2.93 -17.71 17.04
N ASP A 13 3.30 -18.92 16.60
CA ASP A 13 3.31 -19.35 15.20
C ASP A 13 1.93 -19.69 14.63
N ASN A 14 0.86 -19.70 15.46
CA ASN A 14 -0.49 -20.08 15.01
C ASN A 14 -1.39 -18.90 14.62
N ASN A 15 -0.88 -17.67 14.59
CA ASN A 15 -1.55 -16.59 13.88
C ASN A 15 -1.09 -16.60 12.42
N LEU A 16 -1.76 -17.40 11.59
CA LEU A 16 -1.56 -17.44 10.12
C LEU A 16 -1.67 -16.04 9.46
N LEU A 17 -2.30 -15.09 10.15
CA LEU A 17 -2.46 -13.69 9.73
C LEU A 17 -1.27 -12.77 10.12
N ASP A 18 -0.38 -13.19 11.03
CA ASP A 18 0.67 -12.34 11.60
C ASP A 18 2.07 -12.66 11.04
N THR A 19 2.19 -13.55 10.05
CA THR A 19 3.49 -13.79 9.42
C THR A 19 3.96 -12.50 8.74
N MET A 20 5.26 -12.21 8.84
CA MET A 20 5.84 -11.02 8.21
C MET A 20 5.58 -11.01 6.69
N GLU A 21 5.43 -12.18 6.08
CA GLU A 21 5.09 -12.35 4.67
C GLU A 21 3.66 -11.85 4.35
N SER A 22 2.66 -12.22 5.14
CA SER A 22 1.27 -11.77 4.94
C SER A 22 1.11 -10.26 5.06
N LEU A 23 1.80 -9.64 6.03
CA LEU A 23 1.79 -8.19 6.20
C LEU A 23 2.44 -7.49 5.00
N ILE A 24 3.56 -8.02 4.49
CA ILE A 24 4.21 -7.45 3.31
C ILE A 24 3.29 -7.54 2.08
N GLU A 25 2.58 -8.65 1.88
CA GLU A 25 1.64 -8.79 0.76
C GLU A 25 0.43 -7.84 0.85
N GLU A 26 -0.07 -7.58 2.06
CA GLU A 26 -1.19 -6.66 2.27
C GLU A 26 -0.80 -5.21 1.96
N PHE A 27 0.40 -4.79 2.38
CA PHE A 27 0.91 -3.42 2.21
C PHE A 27 1.78 -3.23 0.98
N SER A 28 2.04 -4.29 0.20
CA SER A 28 2.72 -4.18 -1.08
C SER A 28 1.88 -3.30 -2.02
N PRO A 29 2.47 -2.36 -2.76
CA PRO A 29 1.73 -1.55 -3.72
C PRO A 29 1.06 -2.47 -4.75
N LYS A 30 -0.26 -2.66 -4.62
CA LYS A 30 -1.03 -3.59 -5.45
C LYS A 30 -1.24 -3.09 -6.88
N GLU A 31 -1.18 -1.78 -7.09
CA GLU A 31 -1.58 -1.19 -8.35
C GLU A 31 -0.39 -0.47 -8.96
N ILE A 32 0.14 -1.03 -10.05
CA ILE A 32 1.08 -0.33 -10.92
C ILE A 32 0.23 0.40 -11.95
N LEU A 33 0.38 1.72 -12.05
CA LEU A 33 -0.36 2.50 -13.04
C LEU A 33 -0.08 1.97 -14.46
N GLU A 34 -1.15 1.64 -15.18
CA GLU A 34 -1.06 1.21 -16.58
C GLU A 34 -1.29 2.37 -17.54
N ARG A 35 -0.70 2.26 -18.75
CA ARG A 35 -0.85 3.30 -19.76
C ARG A 35 -2.29 3.33 -20.28
N GLY A 36 -2.91 4.50 -20.19
CA GLY A 36 -4.30 4.71 -20.65
C GLY A 36 -5.34 4.48 -19.55
N GLU A 37 -4.89 4.11 -18.36
CA GLU A 37 -5.72 4.08 -17.16
C GLU A 37 -6.13 5.51 -16.76
N ILE A 38 -7.37 5.66 -16.29
CA ILE A 38 -7.88 6.90 -15.70
C ILE A 38 -7.89 6.71 -14.19
N VAL A 39 -7.17 7.58 -13.48
CA VAL A 39 -7.02 7.52 -12.03
C VAL A 39 -7.37 8.85 -11.38
N ASP A 40 -7.79 8.78 -10.13
CA ASP A 40 -8.00 9.96 -9.29
C ASP A 40 -6.67 10.43 -8.69
N GLY A 41 -6.56 11.74 -8.46
CA GLY A 41 -5.37 12.34 -7.88
C GLY A 41 -5.65 13.66 -7.18
N THR A 42 -4.78 14.03 -6.26
CA THR A 42 -4.89 15.27 -5.49
C THR A 42 -3.96 16.34 -6.03
N VAL A 43 -4.47 17.54 -6.32
CA VAL A 43 -3.63 18.66 -6.74
C VAL A 43 -2.79 19.14 -5.56
N ILE A 44 -1.47 19.01 -5.67
CA ILE A 44 -0.53 19.43 -4.61
C ILE A 44 0.18 20.74 -4.94
N SER A 45 0.26 21.14 -6.22
CA SER A 45 0.85 22.41 -6.61
C SER A 45 0.28 22.94 -7.92
N ILE A 46 0.13 24.27 -7.98
CA ILE A 46 -0.25 25.01 -9.19
C ILE A 46 0.95 25.84 -9.63
N GLN A 47 1.43 25.60 -10.86
CA GLN A 47 2.57 26.31 -11.45
C GLN A 47 2.14 27.08 -12.70
N ASN A 48 3.00 27.99 -13.17
CA ASN A 48 2.70 28.79 -14.35
C ASN A 48 2.51 27.95 -15.62
N ASN A 49 3.21 26.81 -15.71
CA ASN A 49 3.22 25.91 -16.87
C ASN A 49 2.28 24.70 -16.71
N GLY A 50 1.64 24.49 -15.56
CA GLY A 50 0.79 23.34 -15.33
C GLY A 50 0.46 23.04 -13.87
N LEU A 51 -0.17 21.89 -13.65
CA LEU A 51 -0.56 21.36 -12.35
C LEU A 51 0.30 20.15 -12.00
N VAL A 52 0.71 20.04 -10.74
CA VAL A 52 1.34 18.83 -10.18
C VAL A 52 0.31 18.12 -9.32
N ILE A 53 0.14 16.83 -9.56
CA ILE A 53 -0.91 15.99 -8.98
C ILE A 53 -0.25 14.79 -8.30
N ASP A 54 -0.58 14.56 -7.04
CA ASP A 54 -0.24 13.34 -6.32
C ASP A 54 -1.25 12.23 -6.68
N LEU A 55 -0.73 11.08 -7.09
CA LEU A 55 -1.52 9.91 -7.49
C LEU A 55 -1.57 8.82 -6.41
N GLY A 56 -1.07 9.11 -5.19
CA GLY A 56 -0.98 8.11 -4.12
C GLY A 56 0.08 7.03 -4.36
N GLN A 57 1.01 7.30 -5.27
CA GLN A 57 2.06 6.40 -5.74
C GLN A 57 3.44 7.05 -5.56
N LYS A 58 4.49 6.34 -5.96
CA LYS A 58 5.86 6.86 -5.92
C LYS A 58 6.12 8.00 -6.92
N SER A 59 5.25 8.17 -7.92
CA SER A 59 5.44 9.12 -9.01
C SER A 59 4.32 10.16 -9.01
N GLU A 60 4.68 11.41 -9.25
CA GLU A 60 3.72 12.50 -9.43
C GLU A 60 3.26 12.61 -10.89
N GLY A 61 2.01 13.07 -11.07
CA GLY A 61 1.44 13.44 -12.36
C GLY A 61 1.65 14.93 -12.69
N PHE A 62 1.81 15.25 -13.97
CA PHE A 62 1.89 16.63 -14.46
C PHE A 62 0.89 16.89 -15.58
N VAL A 63 0.05 17.92 -15.42
CA VAL A 63 -0.91 18.36 -16.43
C VAL A 63 -0.51 19.75 -16.94
N PRO A 64 -0.08 19.88 -18.21
CA PRO A 64 0.35 21.16 -18.74
C PRO A 64 -0.81 22.14 -18.90
N LYS A 65 -0.52 23.43 -18.71
CA LYS A 65 -1.47 24.51 -18.98
C LYS A 65 -1.61 24.71 -20.49
N LYS A 66 -2.84 24.88 -20.96
CA LYS A 66 -3.20 25.08 -22.37
C LYS A 66 -2.63 26.38 -22.94
#